data_AF-U6KE89-F1
#
_entry.id   AF-U6KE89-F1
#
_cell.length_a   1.000
_cell.length_b   1.000
_cell.length_c   1.000
_cell.angle_alpha   90.00
_cell.angle_beta   90.00
_cell.angle_gamma   90.00
#
_symmetry.space_group_name_H-M   'P 1'
#
loop_
_entity.id
_entity.type
_entity.pdbx_description
1 polymer ?
#
loop_
_entity_poly.entity_id
_entity_poly.type
_entity_poly.pdbx_seq_one_letter_code
_entity_poly.pdbx_strand_id
1 'polypeptide(L)'
;MNAMYGFKGEMLHKYDERLYQIFTEAFRLLPLAFVVNNKAFVVHGGLSLLMTDLLWSDPSPLPGLTPSKRGVACQFGPDITAKFLKDNNLSFVIRSHEMKEEGYEVEHGGKLITVFSAPNYCDEMGNKGAFIRLKGSEMEPKFHQFTAVSHPPGPAMQYANPMLSFV
;
A
#
# COMPACT_ATOMS: atom_id res chain seq x y z
N MET A 1 -9.23 -5.87 -9.08
CA MET A 1 -9.62 -5.24 -7.80
C MET A 1 -10.99 -4.60 -7.86
N ASN A 2 -11.19 -3.50 -8.60
CA ASN A 2 -12.42 -2.69 -8.56
C ASN A 2 -13.74 -3.45 -8.76
N ALA A 3 -13.76 -4.44 -9.68
CA ALA A 3 -14.95 -5.25 -9.96
C ALA A 3 -15.37 -6.20 -8.83
N MET A 4 -14.43 -6.56 -7.96
CA MET A 4 -14.65 -7.52 -6.87
C MET A 4 -14.85 -6.79 -5.54
N TYR A 5 -14.04 -5.77 -5.25
CA TYR A 5 -13.91 -5.19 -3.91
C TYR A 5 -14.73 -3.90 -3.68
N GLY A 6 -15.80 -3.69 -4.43
CA GLY A 6 -16.80 -2.65 -4.12
C GLY A 6 -16.77 -1.41 -4.98
N PHE A 7 -15.59 -0.92 -5.43
CA PHE A 7 -15.53 0.35 -6.17
C PHE A 7 -16.38 0.37 -7.44
N LYS A 8 -16.37 -0.71 -8.24
CA LYS A 8 -17.25 -0.79 -9.42
C LYS A 8 -18.73 -0.76 -9.02
N GLY A 9 -19.12 -1.56 -8.03
CA GLY A 9 -20.52 -1.63 -7.58
C GLY A 9 -21.01 -0.28 -7.04
N GLU A 10 -20.17 0.42 -6.28
CA GLU A 10 -20.49 1.75 -5.75
C GLU A 10 -20.67 2.77 -6.88
N MET A 11 -19.78 2.76 -7.88
CA MET A 11 -19.88 3.64 -9.04
C MET A 11 -21.17 3.41 -9.83
N LEU A 12 -21.55 2.14 -10.04
CA LEU A 12 -22.79 1.80 -10.75
C LEU A 12 -24.05 2.08 -9.93
N HIS A 13 -23.95 2.05 -8.60
CA HIS A 13 -25.06 2.39 -7.71
C HIS A 13 -25.29 3.90 -7.64
N LYS A 14 -24.21 4.69 -7.54
CA LYS A 14 -24.28 6.15 -7.35
C LYS A 14 -24.27 6.95 -8.65
N TYR A 15 -23.75 6.38 -9.73
CA TYR A 15 -23.54 7.04 -11.02
C TYR A 15 -23.87 6.08 -12.18
N ASP A 16 -22.96 5.87 -13.13
CA ASP A 16 -23.14 5.03 -14.30
C ASP A 16 -21.84 4.34 -14.76
N GLU A 17 -21.96 3.44 -15.74
CA GLU A 17 -20.81 2.71 -16.32
C GLU A 17 -19.84 3.66 -17.03
N ARG A 18 -20.33 4.76 -17.63
CA ARG A 18 -19.46 5.73 -18.31
C ARG A 18 -18.46 6.34 -17.34
N LEU A 19 -18.92 6.80 -16.17
CA LEU A 19 -18.04 7.40 -15.17
C LEU A 19 -17.08 6.36 -14.58
N TYR A 20 -17.52 5.12 -14.35
CA TYR A 20 -16.64 4.02 -13.93
C TYR A 20 -15.50 3.77 -14.93
N GLN A 21 -15.80 3.78 -16.23
CA GLN A 21 -14.77 3.63 -17.26
C GLN A 21 -13.79 4.80 -17.28
N ILE A 22 -14.26 6.04 -17.09
CA ILE A 22 -13.38 7.21 -16.97
C ILE A 22 -12.42 7.07 -15.78
N PHE A 23 -12.90 6.61 -14.61
CA PHE A 23 -12.02 6.33 -13.48
C PHE A 23 -11.01 5.22 -13.77
N THR A 24 -11.43 4.18 -14.50
CA THR A 24 -10.54 3.07 -14.87
C THR A 24 -9.42 3.54 -15.80
N GLU A 25 -9.70 4.41 -16.76
CA GLU A 25 -8.66 5.03 -17.59
C GLU A 25 -7.78 5.99 -16.78
N ALA A 26 -8.36 6.80 -15.90
CA ALA A 26 -7.58 7.70 -15.04
C ALA A 26 -6.61 6.95 -14.13
N PHE A 27 -7.02 5.81 -13.55
CA PHE A 27 -6.15 4.98 -12.71
C PHE A 27 -4.96 4.39 -13.47
N ARG A 28 -5.06 4.15 -14.79
CA ARG A 28 -3.94 3.69 -15.61
C ARG A 28 -2.87 4.76 -15.80
N LEU A 29 -3.21 6.03 -15.57
CA LEU A 29 -2.29 7.16 -15.69
C LEU A 29 -1.63 7.54 -14.36
N LEU A 30 -1.99 6.88 -13.26
CA LEU A 30 -1.37 7.15 -11.96
C LEU A 30 0.10 6.73 -11.97
N PRO A 31 1.01 7.58 -11.45
CA PRO A 31 2.40 7.20 -11.29
C PRO A 31 2.53 6.01 -10.32
N LEU A 32 3.47 5.11 -10.62
CA LEU A 32 3.67 3.88 -9.84
C LEU A 32 4.55 4.07 -8.62
N ALA A 33 5.44 5.06 -8.67
CA ALA A 33 6.37 5.36 -7.60
C ALA A 33 6.83 6.81 -7.66
N PHE A 34 7.40 7.29 -6.55
CA PHE A 34 7.97 8.63 -6.42
C PHE A 34 9.36 8.55 -5.80
N VAL A 35 10.24 9.48 -6.17
CA VAL A 35 11.51 9.70 -5.48
C VAL A 35 11.48 11.08 -4.85
N VAL A 36 11.70 11.16 -3.54
CA VAL A 36 11.71 12.42 -2.79
C VAL A 36 13.14 12.78 -2.41
N ASN A 37 13.58 13.97 -2.81
CA ASN A 37 14.92 14.52 -2.57
C ASN A 37 16.08 13.56 -2.86
N ASN A 38 15.94 12.66 -3.85
CA ASN A 38 16.92 11.60 -4.16
C ASN A 38 17.32 10.76 -2.93
N LYS A 39 16.40 10.57 -1.97
CA LYS A 39 16.66 9.85 -0.71
C LYS A 39 15.61 8.79 -0.43
N ALA A 40 14.34 9.11 -0.60
CA ALA A 40 13.24 8.18 -0.32
C ALA A 40 12.61 7.70 -1.63
N PHE A 41 12.51 6.39 -1.82
CA PHE A 41 11.68 5.79 -2.85
C PHE A 41 10.34 5.40 -2.26
N VAL A 42 9.25 5.90 -2.83
CA VAL A 42 7.88 5.68 -2.33
C VAL A 42 7.11 4.87 -3.36
N VAL A 43 6.54 3.75 -2.94
CA VAL A 43 5.84 2.78 -3.79
C VAL A 43 4.67 2.15 -3.04
N HIS A 44 3.62 1.67 -3.71
CA HIS A 44 2.50 1.04 -3.00
C HIS A 44 2.89 -0.35 -2.46
N GLY A 45 3.27 -1.24 -3.39
CA GLY A 45 3.73 -2.60 -3.18
C GLY A 45 5.16 -2.59 -2.64
N GLY A 46 6.14 -2.96 -3.44
CA GLY A 46 7.50 -3.07 -2.97
C GLY A 46 8.50 -3.15 -4.11
N LEU A 47 9.56 -3.93 -3.92
CA LEU A 47 10.69 -3.97 -4.84
C LEU A 47 10.70 -5.25 -5.68
N SER A 48 10.87 -5.10 -7.00
CA SER A 48 11.35 -6.10 -7.98
C SER A 48 11.23 -5.51 -9.42
N LEU A 49 11.60 -6.28 -10.44
CA LEU A 49 11.85 -5.86 -11.83
C LEU A 49 10.59 -5.60 -12.68
N LEU A 50 9.37 -5.86 -12.18
CA LEU A 50 8.14 -5.72 -12.95
C LEU A 50 7.15 -4.74 -12.31
N MET A 51 6.33 -4.11 -13.16
CA MET A 51 5.23 -3.22 -12.76
C MET A 51 4.31 -3.86 -11.71
N THR A 52 4.06 -5.16 -11.83
CA THR A 52 3.24 -5.93 -10.88
C THR A 52 3.81 -5.87 -9.47
N ASP A 53 5.13 -5.98 -9.31
CA ASP A 53 5.76 -6.06 -7.99
C ASP A 53 5.73 -4.71 -7.26
N LEU A 54 5.79 -3.60 -8.01
CA LEU A 54 5.58 -2.25 -7.48
C LEU A 54 4.18 -2.07 -6.86
N LEU A 55 3.21 -2.91 -7.20
CA LEU A 55 1.86 -2.85 -6.66
C LEU A 55 1.53 -3.99 -5.68
N TRP A 56 2.24 -5.12 -5.73
CA TRP A 56 1.81 -6.36 -5.06
C TRP A 56 2.86 -7.08 -4.22
N SER A 57 4.14 -6.74 -4.34
CA SER A 57 5.18 -7.41 -3.55
C SER A 57 5.14 -6.98 -2.08
N ASP A 58 5.58 -7.86 -1.19
CA ASP A 58 5.66 -7.62 0.26
C ASP A 58 7.09 -7.85 0.80
N PRO A 59 7.50 -7.18 1.87
CA PRO A 59 8.76 -7.49 2.54
C PRO A 59 8.76 -8.91 3.14
N SER A 60 9.96 -9.45 3.29
CA SER A 60 10.23 -10.70 4.00
C SER A 60 11.33 -10.45 5.04
N PRO A 61 11.22 -11.00 6.26
CA PRO A 61 12.29 -10.88 7.24
C PRO A 61 13.56 -11.65 6.84
N LEU A 62 13.44 -12.62 5.91
CA LEU A 62 14.55 -13.46 5.45
C LEU A 62 15.12 -12.93 4.12
N PRO A 63 16.45 -13.07 3.89
CA PRO A 63 17.08 -12.69 2.64
C PRO A 63 16.52 -13.41 1.40
N GLY A 64 16.67 -12.78 0.24
CA GLY A 64 16.32 -13.33 -1.07
C GLY A 64 14.92 -12.96 -1.56
N LEU A 65 14.46 -13.70 -2.57
CA LEU A 65 13.11 -13.59 -3.13
C LEU A 65 12.35 -14.88 -2.89
N THR A 66 11.11 -14.78 -2.43
CA THR A 66 10.22 -15.93 -2.26
C THR A 66 8.89 -15.69 -2.96
N PRO A 67 8.12 -16.74 -3.29
CA PRO A 67 6.76 -16.57 -3.79
C PRO A 67 5.89 -15.77 -2.81
N SER A 68 5.05 -14.88 -3.33
CA SER A 68 4.12 -14.10 -2.50
C SER A 68 3.03 -14.96 -1.89
N LYS A 69 2.67 -14.68 -0.63
CA LYS A 69 1.50 -15.26 0.05
C LYS A 69 0.18 -14.86 -0.62
N ARG A 70 0.19 -13.82 -1.47
CA ARG A 70 -0.96 -13.34 -2.23
C ARG A 70 -1.21 -14.11 -3.53
N GLY A 71 -0.33 -15.04 -3.90
CA GLY A 71 -0.39 -15.76 -5.18
C GLY A 71 -0.03 -14.92 -6.41
N VAL A 72 0.43 -13.68 -6.22
CA VAL A 72 0.89 -12.76 -7.26
C VAL A 72 2.11 -11.97 -6.75
N ALA A 73 3.07 -11.67 -7.62
CA ALA A 73 4.36 -11.05 -7.27
C ALA A 73 5.22 -11.94 -6.35
N CYS A 74 6.22 -11.33 -5.69
CA CYS A 74 7.14 -11.99 -4.77
C CYS A 74 7.10 -11.35 -3.38
N GLN A 75 7.74 -12.00 -2.41
CA GLN A 75 8.25 -11.33 -1.22
C GLN A 75 9.75 -11.07 -1.40
N PHE A 76 10.27 -10.00 -0.79
CA PHE A 76 11.67 -9.58 -0.96
C PHE A 76 12.34 -9.29 0.38
N GLY A 77 13.57 -9.79 0.53
CA GLY A 77 14.32 -9.71 1.77
C GLY A 77 15.08 -8.40 2.01
N PRO A 78 15.76 -8.28 3.17
CA PRO A 78 16.56 -7.11 3.52
C PRO A 78 17.74 -6.88 2.58
N ASP A 79 18.32 -7.94 2.00
CA ASP A 79 19.41 -7.89 1.03
C ASP A 79 18.96 -7.26 -0.30
N ILE A 80 17.77 -7.60 -0.78
CA ILE A 80 17.18 -7.00 -1.99
C ILE A 80 16.95 -5.50 -1.77
N THR A 81 16.40 -5.14 -0.61
CA THR A 81 16.20 -3.72 -0.23
C THR A 81 17.51 -2.97 -0.16
N ALA A 82 18.52 -3.53 0.53
CA ALA A 82 19.83 -2.90 0.65
C ALA A 82 20.52 -2.74 -0.70
N LYS A 83 20.44 -3.74 -1.58
CA LYS A 83 20.99 -3.67 -2.93
C LYS A 83 20.31 -2.60 -3.77
N PHE A 84 18.97 -2.57 -3.80
CA PHE A 84 18.22 -1.55 -4.54
C PHE A 84 18.59 -0.14 -4.09
N LEU A 85 18.63 0.11 -2.78
CA LEU A 85 18.98 1.42 -2.24
C LEU A 85 20.42 1.82 -2.60
N LYS A 86 21.37 0.87 -2.48
CA LYS A 86 22.77 1.10 -2.83
C LYS A 86 22.94 1.44 -4.31
N ASP A 87 22.35 0.64 -5.19
CA ASP A 87 22.50 0.79 -6.64
C ASP A 87 21.89 2.11 -7.16
N ASN A 88 20.89 2.65 -6.45
CA ASN A 88 20.18 3.88 -6.82
C ASN A 88 20.56 5.10 -5.96
N ASN A 89 21.56 4.99 -5.07
CA ASN A 89 21.98 6.06 -4.16
C ASN A 89 20.83 6.63 -3.29
N LEU A 90 19.96 5.74 -2.82
CA LEU A 90 18.81 6.05 -1.95
C LEU A 90 19.09 5.64 -0.50
N SER A 91 18.31 6.19 0.43
CA SER A 91 18.46 5.94 1.86
C SER A 91 17.44 4.94 2.41
N PHE A 92 16.19 5.01 1.98
CA PHE A 92 15.14 4.09 2.43
C PHE A 92 13.97 4.03 1.44
N VAL A 93 13.15 3.00 1.61
CA VAL A 93 11.88 2.80 0.90
C VAL A 93 10.73 3.06 1.84
N ILE A 94 9.71 3.80 1.37
CA ILE A 94 8.40 3.88 2.02
C ILE A 94 7.41 3.10 1.16
N ARG A 95 6.65 2.22 1.80
CA ARG A 95 5.59 1.43 1.17
C ARG A 95 4.33 1.33 2.02
N SER A 96 3.27 0.75 1.47
CA SER A 96 1.98 0.59 2.17
C SER A 96 1.47 -0.85 2.08
N HIS A 97 0.35 -1.10 1.40
CA HIS A 97 -0.24 -2.41 1.05
C HIS A 97 -0.61 -3.40 2.18
N GLU A 98 0.15 -3.48 3.26
CA GLU A 98 -0.09 -4.31 4.42
C GLU A 98 -0.60 -3.47 5.58
N MET A 99 -1.67 -3.95 6.22
CA MET A 99 -2.15 -3.38 7.48
C MET A 99 -1.11 -3.65 8.57
N LYS A 100 -0.85 -2.62 9.38
CA LYS A 100 0.00 -2.70 10.58
C LYS A 100 -0.79 -2.22 11.79
N GLU A 101 -0.66 -2.90 12.92
CA GLU A 101 -1.42 -2.60 14.15
C GLU A 101 -1.25 -1.14 14.60
N GLU A 102 -0.01 -0.65 14.58
CA GLU A 102 0.31 0.73 14.95
C GLU A 102 0.22 1.72 13.77
N GLY A 103 -0.29 1.29 12.61
CA GLY A 103 -0.39 2.08 11.39
C GLY A 103 0.94 2.22 10.64
N TYR A 104 2.06 1.74 11.19
CA TYR A 104 3.34 1.67 10.49
C TYR A 104 4.22 0.54 11.05
N GLU A 105 5.23 0.15 10.30
CA GLU A 105 6.30 -0.74 10.75
C GLU A 105 7.62 -0.37 10.07
N VAL A 106 8.73 -0.47 10.81
CA VAL A 106 10.08 -0.23 10.28
C VAL A 106 10.81 -1.57 10.18
N GLU A 107 11.12 -1.96 8.96
CA GLU A 107 11.64 -3.27 8.61
C GLU A 107 13.04 -3.15 7.97
N HIS A 108 13.67 -4.30 7.71
CA HIS A 108 14.95 -4.39 6.97
C HIS A 108 16.07 -3.49 7.54
N GLY A 109 16.13 -3.37 8.87
CA GLY A 109 17.15 -2.57 9.56
C GLY A 109 17.01 -1.07 9.32
N GLY A 110 15.77 -0.56 9.26
CA GLY A 110 15.50 0.87 9.08
C GLY A 110 15.46 1.34 7.63
N LYS A 111 15.62 0.43 6.68
CA LYS A 111 15.69 0.74 5.23
C LYS A 111 14.35 0.61 4.52
N LEU A 112 13.37 -0.03 5.15
CA LEU A 112 12.03 -0.20 4.62
C LEU A 112 11.03 0.23 5.67
N ILE A 113 10.06 1.03 5.27
CA ILE A 113 9.01 1.54 6.15
C ILE A 113 7.68 1.20 5.51
N THR A 114 6.85 0.45 6.22
CA THR A 114 5.44 0.24 5.86
C THR A 114 4.59 1.28 6.57
N VAL A 115 3.73 2.01 5.86
CA VAL A 115 2.76 2.96 6.42
C VAL A 115 1.35 2.65 5.92
N PHE A 116 0.39 2.65 6.83
CA PHE A 116 -0.99 2.28 6.58
C PHE A 116 -1.93 3.31 7.21
N SER A 117 -2.82 3.88 6.40
CA SER A 117 -3.61 5.06 6.78
C SER A 117 -5.11 4.80 6.92
N ALA A 118 -5.54 3.54 6.96
CA ALA A 118 -6.93 3.16 7.24
C ALA A 118 -7.04 2.61 8.67
N PRO A 119 -7.33 3.46 9.69
CA PRO A 119 -7.54 2.98 11.05
C PRO A 119 -8.83 2.14 11.14
N ASN A 120 -8.85 1.19 12.07
CA ASN A 120 -9.92 0.20 12.21
C ASN A 120 -10.33 -0.41 10.86
N TYR A 121 -9.36 -0.98 10.16
CA TYR A 121 -9.54 -1.43 8.79
C TYR A 121 -10.75 -2.37 8.66
N CYS A 122 -11.61 -2.08 7.69
CA CYS A 122 -12.90 -2.76 7.45
C CYS A 122 -13.83 -2.84 8.68
N ASP A 123 -13.70 -1.91 9.62
CA ASP A 123 -14.46 -1.85 10.88
C ASP A 123 -14.23 -3.01 11.86
N GLU A 124 -13.24 -3.86 11.58
CA GLU A 124 -13.00 -5.11 12.31
C GLU A 124 -11.61 -5.20 12.95
N MET A 125 -10.59 -4.61 12.33
CA MET A 125 -9.20 -4.90 12.70
C MET A 125 -8.68 -4.15 13.93
N GLY A 126 -9.33 -3.04 14.33
CA GLY A 126 -8.92 -2.24 15.49
C GLY A 126 -7.57 -1.52 15.38
N ASN A 127 -6.86 -1.62 14.26
CA ASN A 127 -5.55 -1.00 14.05
C ASN A 127 -5.60 0.54 14.08
N LYS A 128 -4.49 1.18 14.41
CA LYS A 128 -4.29 2.61 14.17
C LYS A 128 -3.99 2.86 12.69
N GLY A 129 -4.21 4.11 12.26
CA GLY A 129 -3.68 4.65 11.03
C GLY A 129 -2.43 5.47 11.32
N ALA A 130 -1.55 5.62 10.35
CA ALA A 130 -0.44 6.56 10.42
C ALA A 130 -0.20 7.28 9.09
N PHE A 131 0.52 8.41 9.17
CA PHE A 131 1.15 9.07 8.03
C PHE A 131 2.56 9.52 8.41
N ILE A 132 3.41 9.75 7.39
CA ILE A 132 4.81 10.14 7.56
C ILE A 132 4.99 11.60 7.14
N ARG A 133 5.66 12.39 7.98
CA ARG A 133 6.16 13.72 7.62
C ARG A 133 7.66 13.65 7.34
N LEU A 134 8.04 14.08 6.15
CA LEU A 134 9.44 14.27 5.76
C LEU A 134 9.74 15.77 5.69
N LYS A 135 10.76 16.22 6.41
CA LYS A 135 11.30 17.58 6.26
C LYS A 135 12.42 17.55 5.23
N GLY A 136 12.36 18.39 4.21
CA GLY A 136 13.29 18.33 3.08
C GLY A 136 14.78 18.42 3.44
N SER A 137 15.13 19.13 4.52
CA SER A 137 16.51 19.29 5.01
C SER A 137 17.08 18.04 5.70
N GLU A 138 16.23 17.27 6.37
CA GLU A 138 16.64 16.15 7.24
C GLU A 138 16.33 14.80 6.60
N MET A 139 15.22 14.73 5.86
CA MET A 139 14.63 13.50 5.30
C MET A 139 14.39 12.39 6.34
N GLU A 140 14.38 12.72 7.63
CA GLU A 140 14.04 11.83 8.72
C GLU A 140 12.52 11.56 8.74
N PRO A 141 12.07 10.29 8.70
CA PRO A 141 10.66 9.93 8.80
C PRO A 141 10.09 10.22 10.19
N LYS A 142 9.09 11.11 10.27
CA LYS A 142 8.33 11.36 11.49
C LYS A 142 6.93 10.76 11.37
N PHE A 143 6.65 9.76 12.20
CA PHE A 143 5.39 9.03 12.21
C PHE A 143 4.34 9.79 13.03
N HIS A 144 3.15 9.93 12.47
CA HIS A 144 1.99 10.50 13.14
C HIS A 144 0.86 9.50 13.09
N GLN A 145 0.49 8.95 14.25
CA GLN A 145 -0.57 7.98 14.38
C GLN A 145 -1.91 8.66 14.66
N PHE A 146 -2.99 8.02 14.23
CA PHE A 146 -4.35 8.45 14.46
C PHE A 146 -5.28 7.23 14.56
N THR A 147 -6.42 7.41 15.23
CA THR A 147 -7.42 6.36 15.43
C THR A 147 -8.62 6.57 14.52
N ALA A 148 -9.47 5.56 14.42
CA ALA A 148 -10.71 5.65 13.68
C ALA A 148 -11.64 6.72 14.30
N VAL A 149 -12.49 7.28 13.46
CA VAL A 149 -13.56 8.20 13.83
C VAL A 149 -14.89 7.60 13.40
N SER A 150 -15.99 8.06 14.00
CA SER A 150 -17.31 7.61 13.59
C SER A 150 -17.61 7.99 12.14
N HIS A 151 -18.25 7.08 11.41
CA HIS A 151 -18.77 7.30 10.06
C HIS A 151 -20.25 6.87 9.99
N PRO A 152 -20.99 7.28 8.94
CA PRO A 152 -22.37 6.84 8.75
C PRO A 152 -22.49 5.31 8.73
N PRO A 153 -23.64 4.77 9.16
CA PRO A 153 -23.85 3.33 9.20
C PRO A 153 -23.84 2.74 7.79
N GLY A 154 -23.11 1.65 7.62
CA GLY A 154 -23.01 0.87 6.40
C GLY A 154 -21.89 -0.15 6.56
N PRO A 155 -22.08 -1.42 6.18
CA PRO A 155 -21.01 -2.39 6.31
C PRO A 155 -19.88 -2.07 5.34
N ALA A 156 -18.65 -2.39 5.73
CA ALA A 156 -17.57 -2.51 4.78
C ALA A 156 -18.01 -3.42 3.61
N MET A 157 -17.53 -3.12 2.40
CA MET A 157 -17.81 -3.95 1.22
C MET A 157 -19.28 -4.03 0.80
N GLN A 158 -20.15 -3.10 1.22
CA GLN A 158 -21.58 -3.05 0.86
C GLN A 158 -21.87 -3.24 -0.65
N TYR A 159 -20.98 -2.77 -1.52
CA TYR A 159 -21.13 -2.84 -2.98
C TYR A 159 -20.21 -3.87 -3.66
N ALA A 160 -19.56 -4.73 -2.88
CA ALA A 160 -18.66 -5.75 -3.39
C ALA A 160 -19.41 -6.87 -4.11
N ASN A 161 -18.66 -7.67 -4.88
CA ASN A 161 -19.24 -8.83 -5.54
C ASN A 161 -19.74 -9.84 -4.47
N PRO A 162 -21.02 -10.26 -4.50
CA PRO A 162 -21.57 -11.20 -3.53
C PRO A 162 -20.82 -12.54 -3.44
N MET A 163 -20.07 -12.94 -4.47
CA MET A 163 -19.22 -14.13 -4.41
C MET A 163 -18.08 -14.03 -3.38
N LEU A 164 -17.67 -12.82 -2.97
CA LEU A 164 -16.68 -12.65 -1.90
C LEU A 164 -17.20 -13.06 -0.52
N SER A 165 -18.51 -12.92 -0.27
CA SER A 165 -19.13 -13.29 1.01
C SER A 165 -19.14 -14.81 1.28
N PHE A 166 -18.72 -15.63 0.31
CA PHE A 166 -18.66 -17.09 0.41
C PHE A 166 -17.22 -17.63 0.50
N VAL A 167 -16.21 -16.75 0.63
CA VAL A 167 -14.79 -17.12 0.74
C VAL A 167 -14.25 -16.72 2.10
#